data_AF-A0A7W1PW04-F1
#
_entry.id   AF-A0A7W1PW04-F1
#
_cell.length_a   1.000
_cell.length_b   1.000
_cell.length_c   1.000
_cell.angle_alpha   90.00
_cell.angle_beta   90.00
_cell.angle_gamma   90.00
#
_symmetry.space_group_name_H-M   'P 1'
#
loop_
_entity.id
_entity.type
_entity.pdbx_description
1 polymer ?
#
loop_
_entity_poly.entity_id
_entity_poly.type
_entity_poly.pdbx_seq_one_letter_code
_entity_poly.pdbx_strand_id
1 'polypeptide(L)'
;MNYFKLLLPFLITLLSFSNLLAQFNQPIVIGIGTSFIDDDGKRFGFLNFGKWDYALYPSRIHIEQKIAMGLSIEAIGSVNQLRKSRNINGINLTQLQRYYALDGIVKYHLSHLIGMNEG
;
A
#
# COMPACT_ATOMS: atom_id res chain seq x y z
N MET A 1 -2.19 -34.20 10.11
CA MET A 1 -2.06 -32.99 10.95
C MET A 1 -2.36 -31.79 10.06
N ASN A 2 -3.57 -31.21 10.21
CA ASN A 2 -4.12 -30.25 9.27
C ASN A 2 -3.45 -28.87 9.41
N TYR A 3 -2.77 -28.42 8.36
CA TYR A 3 -2.26 -27.05 8.25
C TYR A 3 -3.36 -26.09 7.76
N PHE A 4 -4.46 -25.97 8.51
CA PHE A 4 -5.39 -24.86 8.29
C PHE A 4 -4.89 -23.66 9.10
N LYS A 5 -3.85 -23.00 8.58
CA LYS A 5 -3.36 -21.74 9.16
C LYS A 5 -4.44 -20.69 8.92
N LEU A 6 -4.94 -20.13 10.01
CA LEU A 6 -5.79 -18.95 10.05
C LEU A 6 -5.18 -17.87 9.13
N LEU A 7 -5.78 -17.65 7.97
CA LEU A 7 -5.64 -16.38 7.26
C LEU A 7 -6.40 -15.37 8.11
N LEU A 8 -5.71 -14.72 9.05
CA LEU A 8 -6.25 -13.52 9.68
C LEU A 8 -6.09 -12.41 8.64
N PRO A 9 -7.16 -11.92 8.00
CA PRO A 9 -7.02 -10.74 7.16
C PRO A 9 -6.67 -9.59 8.10
N PHE A 10 -5.42 -9.13 8.08
CA PHE A 10 -5.09 -7.85 8.65
C PHE A 10 -5.84 -6.80 7.83
N LEU A 11 -6.98 -6.34 8.34
CA LEU A 11 -7.64 -5.15 7.84
C LEU A 11 -6.76 -3.95 8.24
N ILE A 12 -5.74 -3.67 7.42
CA ILE A 12 -4.93 -2.46 7.58
C ILE A 12 -5.80 -1.31 7.04
N THR A 13 -6.41 -0.56 7.95
CA THR A 13 -7.11 0.67 7.61
C THR A 13 -6.09 1.72 7.20
N LEU A 14 -5.96 1.96 5.89
CA LEU A 14 -5.19 3.08 5.35
C LEU A 14 -6.01 4.36 5.55
N LEU A 15 -5.55 5.24 6.44
CA LEU A 15 -6.06 6.60 6.52
C LEU A 15 -5.40 7.43 5.42
N SER A 16 -6.20 7.95 4.48
CA SER A 16 -5.77 8.88 3.45
C SER A 16 -6.62 10.14 3.54
N PHE A 17 -5.98 11.30 3.53
CA PHE A 17 -6.66 12.60 3.50
C PHE A 17 -6.51 13.18 2.10
N SER A 18 -7.63 13.42 1.42
CA SER A 18 -7.67 14.06 0.10
C SER A 18 -8.71 15.18 0.10
N ASN A 19 -8.45 16.26 -0.64
CA ASN A 19 -9.39 17.36 -0.78
C ASN A 19 -10.49 16.95 -1.78
N LEU A 20 -11.68 16.59 -1.26
CA LEU A 20 -12.83 16.16 -2.06
C LEU A 20 -13.45 17.26 -2.94
N LEU A 21 -13.17 18.54 -2.68
CA LEU A 21 -13.79 19.67 -3.38
C LEU A 21 -13.46 19.76 -4.88
N ALA A 22 -12.48 19.00 -5.38
CA ALA A 22 -12.11 18.98 -6.80
C ALA A 22 -12.77 17.83 -7.60
N GLN A 23 -13.63 17.02 -6.97
CA GLN A 23 -14.05 15.71 -7.45
C GLN A 23 -15.55 15.62 -7.77
N PHE A 24 -16.04 16.48 -8.66
CA PHE A 24 -17.41 16.34 -9.19
C PHE A 24 -17.47 15.26 -10.27
N ASN A 25 -18.38 14.28 -10.10
CA ASN A 25 -18.76 13.25 -11.07
C ASN A 25 -17.76 12.09 -11.32
N GLN A 26 -17.85 11.02 -10.50
CA GLN A 26 -17.15 9.72 -10.67
C GLN A 26 -15.67 9.83 -11.14
N PRO A 27 -14.83 10.59 -10.44
CA PRO A 27 -13.49 10.90 -10.91
C PRO A 27 -12.60 9.66 -10.96
N ILE A 28 -11.75 9.61 -11.98
CA ILE A 28 -10.54 8.80 -11.98
C ILE A 28 -9.48 9.61 -11.24
N VAL A 29 -8.92 9.06 -10.17
CA VAL A 29 -7.79 9.63 -9.44
C VAL A 29 -6.54 8.88 -9.86
N ILE A 30 -5.54 9.62 -10.35
CA ILE A 30 -4.23 9.08 -10.69
C ILE A 30 -3.21 9.67 -9.72
N GLY A 31 -2.38 8.82 -9.12
CA GLY A 31 -1.35 9.27 -8.22
C GLY A 31 -0.04 8.51 -8.37
N ILE A 32 1.02 9.12 -7.87
CA ILE A 32 2.37 8.56 -7.80
C ILE A 32 2.81 8.52 -6.34
N GLY A 33 3.68 7.59 -5.98
CA GLY A 33 4.18 7.48 -4.62
C GLY A 33 5.43 6.63 -4.50
N THR A 34 5.94 6.53 -3.28
CA THR A 34 7.09 5.71 -2.92
C THR A 34 6.67 4.68 -1.88
N SER A 35 7.07 3.43 -2.09
CA SER A 35 6.90 2.34 -1.14
C SER A 35 8.07 2.31 -0.16
N PHE A 36 7.76 2.09 1.12
CA PHE A 36 8.73 1.70 2.14
C PHE A 36 8.37 0.30 2.62
N ILE A 37 9.36 -0.60 2.68
CA ILE A 37 9.16 -2.03 2.93
C ILE A 37 9.99 -2.43 4.15
N ASP A 38 9.32 -2.92 5.19
CA ASP A 38 9.99 -3.59 6.29
C ASP A 38 10.22 -5.06 5.92
N ASP A 39 11.47 -5.48 5.93
CA ASP A 39 11.87 -6.87 5.66
C ASP A 39 12.95 -7.31 6.66
N ASP A 40 12.81 -6.89 7.91
CA ASP A 40 13.77 -7.19 8.98
C ASP A 40 13.72 -8.65 9.48
N GLY A 41 12.87 -9.49 8.87
CA GLY A 41 12.70 -10.91 9.16
C GLY A 41 11.97 -11.22 10.48
N LYS A 42 11.50 -10.21 11.22
CA LYS A 42 10.79 -10.42 12.49
C LYS A 42 9.28 -10.43 12.26
N ARG A 43 8.65 -11.57 12.57
CA ARG A 43 7.18 -11.72 12.48
C ARG A 43 6.42 -10.90 13.53
N PHE A 44 7.04 -10.67 14.69
CA PHE A 44 6.48 -9.90 15.80
C PHE A 44 7.60 -9.06 16.43
N GLY A 45 7.56 -7.74 16.20
CA GLY A 45 8.54 -6.78 16.69
C GLY A 45 8.07 -5.35 16.49
N PHE A 46 8.67 -4.42 17.22
CA PHE A 46 8.45 -2.99 16.98
C PHE A 46 9.04 -2.59 15.63
N LEU A 47 8.39 -1.64 14.94
CA LEU A 47 8.86 -1.12 13.66
C LEU A 47 10.30 -0.59 13.78
N ASN A 48 11.20 -1.14 12.98
CA ASN A 48 12.59 -0.69 12.92
C ASN A 48 12.84 0.06 11.60
N PHE A 49 12.55 1.35 11.59
CA PHE A 49 12.68 2.20 10.40
C PHE A 49 14.10 2.21 9.79
N GLY A 50 15.15 1.97 10.59
CA GLY A 50 16.53 1.83 10.10
C GLY A 50 16.74 0.61 9.20
N LYS A 51 15.79 -0.33 9.20
CA LYS A 51 15.77 -1.54 8.38
C LYS A 51 14.68 -1.51 7.31
N TRP A 52 14.15 -0.34 6.96
CA TRP A 52 13.21 -0.25 5.86
C TRP A 52 13.95 -0.13 4.53
N ASP A 53 13.51 -0.88 3.53
CA ASP A 53 13.92 -0.72 2.15
C ASP A 53 13.01 0.31 1.47
N TYR A 54 13.60 1.17 0.65
CA TYR A 54 12.87 2.19 -0.11
C TYR A 54 13.61 2.52 -1.40
N ALA A 55 12.85 2.91 -2.42
CA ALA A 55 13.41 3.45 -3.65
C ALA A 55 13.53 4.98 -3.55
N LEU A 56 14.63 5.55 -4.05
CA LEU A 56 14.85 7.00 -4.10
C LEU A 56 14.06 7.73 -5.21
N TYR A 57 13.19 7.01 -5.93
CA TYR A 57 12.30 7.53 -6.97
C TYR A 57 10.87 7.06 -6.69
N PRO A 58 9.83 7.71 -7.25
CA PRO A 58 8.46 7.23 -7.16
C PRO A 58 8.40 5.80 -7.68
N SER A 59 8.23 4.84 -6.78
CA SER A 59 8.21 3.42 -7.10
C SER A 59 6.81 2.90 -7.39
N ARG A 60 5.78 3.74 -7.26
CA ARG A 60 4.38 3.33 -7.33
C ARG A 60 3.54 4.30 -8.14
N ILE A 61 2.67 3.75 -8.97
CA ILE A 61 1.54 4.43 -9.59
C ILE A 61 0.25 3.81 -9.07
N HIS A 62 -0.80 4.60 -8.90
CA HIS A 62 -2.12 4.10 -8.53
C HIS A 62 -3.20 4.83 -9.31
N ILE A 63 -4.24 4.08 -9.67
CA ILE A 63 -5.43 4.57 -10.34
C ILE A 63 -6.62 4.13 -9.50
N GLU A 64 -7.38 5.10 -9.01
CA GLU A 64 -8.57 4.89 -8.21
C GLU A 64 -9.81 5.37 -8.97
N GLN A 65 -10.86 4.55 -8.96
CA GLN A 65 -12.15 4.85 -9.54
C GLN A 65 -13.22 4.74 -8.46
N LYS A 66 -14.02 5.81 -8.29
CA LYS A 66 -15.22 5.77 -7.47
C LYS A 66 -16.29 4.93 -8.17
N ILE A 67 -16.83 3.93 -7.47
CA ILE A 67 -17.83 2.99 -8.01
C ILE A 67 -19.21 3.17 -7.37
N ALA A 68 -19.26 3.69 -6.14
CA ALA A 68 -20.50 3.99 -5.45
C ALA A 68 -20.27 5.07 -4.39
N MET A 69 -21.35 5.50 -3.72
CA MET A 69 -21.29 6.47 -2.65
C MET A 69 -20.41 5.97 -1.50
N GLY A 70 -19.32 6.68 -1.23
CA GLY A 70 -18.31 6.28 -0.25
C GLY A 70 -17.47 5.04 -0.64
N LEU A 71 -17.56 4.49 -1.86
CA LEU A 71 -16.82 3.30 -2.26
C LEU A 71 -15.98 3.53 -3.53
N SER A 72 -14.73 3.09 -3.50
CA SER A 72 -13.84 3.08 -4.66
C SER A 72 -13.04 1.79 -4.76
N ILE A 73 -12.56 1.54 -5.98
CA ILE A 73 -11.57 0.50 -6.28
C ILE A 73 -10.28 1.19 -6.73
N GLU A 74 -9.14 0.65 -6.32
CA GLU A 74 -7.83 1.15 -6.69
C GLU A 74 -6.96 0.01 -7.21
N ALA A 75 -6.33 0.24 -8.36
CA ALA A 75 -5.29 -0.61 -8.90
C ALA A 75 -3.93 0.07 -8.71
N ILE A 76 -2.95 -0.67 -8.21
CA ILE A 76 -1.62 -0.16 -7.87
C ILE A 76 -0.56 -0.99 -8.58
N GLY A 77 0.30 -0.34 -9.35
CA GLY A 77 1.51 -0.94 -9.91
C GLY A 77 2.74 -0.38 -9.21
N SER A 78 3.71 -1.22 -8.84
CA SER A 78 4.95 -0.74 -8.24
C SER A 78 6.21 -1.51 -8.66
N VAL A 79 7.33 -0.80 -8.65
CA VAL A 79 8.70 -1.30 -8.88
C VAL A 79 9.51 -1.05 -7.62
N ASN A 80 9.65 -2.09 -6.81
CA ASN A 80 10.28 -1.99 -5.50
C ASN A 80 11.73 -2.48 -5.55
N GLN A 81 12.53 -2.04 -4.56
CA GLN A 81 13.94 -2.40 -4.45
C GLN A 81 14.23 -2.97 -3.07
N LEU A 82 15.01 -4.05 -3.02
CA LEU A 82 15.58 -4.61 -1.80
C LEU A 82 17.09 -4.35 -1.82
N ARG A 83 17.64 -3.69 -0.80
CA ARG A 83 19.06 -3.30 -0.78
C ARG A 83 19.97 -4.49 -0.46
N LYS A 84 21.20 -4.44 -0.98
CA LYS A 84 22.25 -5.46 -0.72
C LYS A 84 22.59 -5.54 0.78
N SER A 85 23.11 -6.69 1.21
CA SER A 85 23.58 -6.99 2.58
C SER A 85 22.46 -7.10 3.62
N ARG A 86 21.26 -7.44 3.17
CA ARG A 86 20.11 -7.76 4.01
C ARG A 86 20.02 -9.28 4.16
N ASN A 87 19.88 -9.74 5.40
CA ASN A 87 19.46 -11.11 5.66
C ASN A 87 17.93 -11.13 5.71
N ILE A 88 17.32 -11.64 4.65
CA ILE A 88 15.88 -11.80 4.55
C ILE A 88 15.59 -13.27 4.83
N ASN A 89 15.03 -13.57 6.01
CA ASN A 89 14.64 -14.93 6.40
C ASN A 89 15.75 -15.99 6.22
N GLY A 90 17.02 -15.64 6.49
CA GLY A 90 18.17 -16.53 6.32
C GLY A 90 18.88 -16.42 4.96
N ILE A 91 18.32 -15.69 4.00
CA ILE A 91 18.91 -15.46 2.68
C ILE A 91 19.65 -14.12 2.69
N ASN A 92 20.97 -14.16 2.46
CA ASN A 92 21.76 -12.94 2.32
C ASN A 92 21.68 -12.41 0.88
N LEU A 93 21.09 -11.24 0.69
CA LEU A 93 21.11 -10.55 -0.59
C LEU A 93 22.52 -10.04 -0.89
N THR A 94 23.21 -10.69 -1.83
CA THR A 94 24.56 -10.30 -2.29
C THR A 94 24.55 -9.16 -3.31
N GLN A 95 23.37 -8.79 -3.80
CA GLN A 95 23.15 -7.74 -4.78
C GLN A 95 21.79 -7.06 -4.57
N LEU A 96 21.62 -5.86 -5.12
CA LEU A 96 20.35 -5.16 -5.16
C LEU A 96 19.35 -5.97 -6.00
N GLN A 97 18.18 -6.25 -5.46
CA GLN A 97 17.10 -6.93 -6.17
C GLN A 97 15.95 -5.95 -6.43
N ARG A 98 15.35 -6.08 -7.62
CA ARG A 98 14.15 -5.34 -8.01
C ARG A 98 13.02 -6.32 -8.23
N TYR A 99 11.83 -5.95 -7.79
CA TYR A 99 10.64 -6.74 -8.02
C TYR A 99 9.46 -5.84 -8.39
N TYR A 100 8.53 -6.41 -9.16
CA TYR A 100 7.28 -5.77 -9.55
C TYR A 100 6.17 -6.27 -8.64
N ALA A 101 5.24 -5.40 -8.28
CA ALA A 101 4.03 -5.77 -7.56
C ALA A 101 2.80 -5.12 -8.20
N LEU A 102 1.69 -5.85 -8.18
CA LEU A 102 0.38 -5.41 -8.63
C LEU A 102 -0.61 -5.68 -7.50
N ASP A 103 -1.23 -4.62 -6.99
CA ASP A 103 -2.17 -4.70 -5.86
C ASP A 103 -3.55 -4.15 -6.28
N GLY A 104 -4.60 -4.69 -5.68
CA GLY A 104 -5.97 -4.21 -5.80
C GLY A 104 -6.54 -3.90 -4.43
N ILE A 105 -7.14 -2.73 -4.26
CA ILE A 105 -7.71 -2.26 -2.99
C ILE A 105 -9.16 -1.84 -3.21
N VAL A 106 -10.03 -2.24 -2.26
CA VAL A 106 -11.38 -1.68 -2.13
C VAL A 106 -11.36 -0.71 -0.95
N LYS A 107 -11.73 0.55 -1.17
CA LYS A 107 -11.73 1.59 -0.13
C LYS A 107 -13.16 2.00 0.22
N TYR A 108 -13.40 2.19 1.51
CA TYR A 108 -14.60 2.86 2.01
C TYR A 108 -14.23 4.23 2.60
N HIS A 109 -14.76 5.29 2.01
CA HIS A 109 -14.49 6.68 2.36
C HIS A 109 -15.45 7.14 3.45
N LEU A 110 -14.94 7.28 4.67
CA LEU A 110 -15.71 7.76 5.83
C LEU A 110 -16.11 9.25 5.71
N SER A 111 -15.50 10.01 4.81
CA SER A 111 -15.85 11.41 4.53
C SER A 111 -17.34 11.59 4.22
N HIS A 112 -17.97 10.58 3.62
CA HIS A 112 -19.40 10.58 3.33
C HIS A 112 -20.27 10.52 4.61
N LEU A 113 -19.79 9.88 5.67
CA LEU A 113 -20.55 9.72 6.93
C LEU A 113 -20.48 10.96 7.84
N ILE A 114 -19.38 11.71 7.77
CA ILE A 114 -19.13 12.88 8.64
C ILE A 114 -19.69 14.19 8.08
N GLY A 115 -20.48 14.16 7.01
CA GLY A 115 -21.12 15.36 6.46
C GLY A 115 -20.14 16.37 5.84
N MET A 116 -18.93 15.94 5.45
CA MET A 116 -18.11 16.68 4.49
C MET A 116 -18.81 16.54 3.14
N ASN A 117 -19.85 17.35 2.97
CA ASN A 117 -20.77 17.30 1.84
C ASN A 117 -20.00 17.36 0.53
N GLU A 118 -20.25 16.38 -0.32
CA GLU A 118 -20.03 16.44 -1.76
C GLU A 118 -21.00 17.49 -2.30
N GLY A 119 -20.62 18.75 -2.18
CA GLY A 119 -21.32 19.90 -2.74
C GLY A 119 -20.71 20.33 -4.04
#